data_AF-A0A1V5BRI3-F1
#
_entry.id   AF-A0A1V5BRI3-F1
#
_cell.length_a   1.000
_cell.length_b   1.000
_cell.length_c   1.000
_cell.angle_alpha   90.00
_cell.angle_beta   90.00
_cell.angle_gamma   90.00
#
_symmetry.space_group_name_H-M   'P 1'
#
loop_
_entity.id
_entity.type
_entity.pdbx_description
1 polymer ?
#
loop_
_entity_poly.entity_id
_entity_poly.type
_entity_poly.pdbx_seq_one_letter_code
_entity_poly.pdbx_strand_id
1 'polypeptide(L)'
;MNLNIEKKQIDLINESICVYKTCNHCIDLHKKGQLSFSEVGEFVDDRGKSCLYRLKQMCHELFRNTVEAAYKEKFYDIAVGYIFHEAMKLRECIYQLEYYKPEYHTLVTSSELTPGERKLIHEFDILISKAQKRLAEGLKEVKVLLNELMAHVKDLIKIYRNNYLLPRFILENERSFISIYGKKGYQDLLNEIYEEGRATLMFKAAVSYLDSEYFQISRGLFHKVVNLDRDNVPAKFLFLYASCYNCYFRNRFSMSKIFAEEALAMPIDGHEEIQKYAESLRALLSDVEKEMKKTGQREEEKGSAYL
;
A
#
# COMPACT_ATOMS: atom_id res chain seq x y z
N MET A 1 2.49 -15.50 14.91
CA MET A 1 2.45 -14.47 13.86
C MET A 1 2.49 -15.18 12.52
N ASN A 2 1.47 -15.02 11.66
CA ASN A 2 1.44 -15.68 10.36
C ASN A 2 1.81 -14.65 9.30
N LEU A 3 3.10 -14.47 9.02
CA LEU A 3 3.60 -13.44 8.10
C LEU A 3 2.88 -13.41 6.74
N ASN A 4 2.34 -14.54 6.31
CA ASN A 4 1.57 -14.63 5.07
C ASN A 4 0.24 -13.86 5.14
N ILE A 5 -0.51 -13.94 6.26
CA ILE A 5 -1.80 -13.23 6.37
C ILE A 5 -1.61 -11.71 6.47
N GLU A 6 -0.62 -11.28 7.25
CA GLU A 6 -0.35 -9.86 7.47
C GLU A 6 0.05 -9.16 6.17
N LYS A 7 0.90 -9.80 5.38
CA LYS A 7 1.26 -9.29 4.05
C LYS A 7 0.04 -9.23 3.13
N LYS A 8 -0.76 -10.30 3.05
CA LYS A 8 -1.97 -10.33 2.19
C LYS A 8 -2.98 -9.23 2.55
N GLN A 9 -3.15 -8.91 3.83
CA GLN A 9 -4.02 -7.82 4.28
C GLN A 9 -3.51 -6.45 3.79
N ILE A 10 -2.19 -6.21 3.85
CA ILE A 10 -1.60 -4.97 3.32
C ILE A 10 -1.70 -4.91 1.81
N ASP A 11 -1.41 -6.01 1.12
CA ASP A 11 -1.53 -6.09 -0.34
C ASP A 11 -2.97 -5.79 -0.76
N LEU A 12 -3.98 -6.29 -0.02
CA LEU A 12 -5.40 -6.02 -0.29
C LEU A 12 -5.72 -4.53 -0.21
N ILE A 13 -5.28 -3.85 0.86
CA ILE A 13 -5.50 -2.40 1.01
C ILE A 13 -4.80 -1.65 -0.13
N ASN A 14 -3.58 -2.05 -0.47
CA ASN A 14 -2.82 -1.44 -1.56
C ASN A 14 -3.51 -1.60 -2.93
N GLU A 15 -3.99 -2.81 -3.24
CA GLU A 15 -4.70 -3.09 -4.49
C GLU A 15 -6.03 -2.32 -4.52
N SER A 16 -6.70 -2.14 -3.38
CA SER A 16 -7.92 -1.30 -3.27
C SER A 16 -7.65 0.16 -3.62
N ILE A 17 -6.53 0.71 -3.14
CA ILE A 17 -6.07 2.06 -3.52
C ILE A 17 -5.72 2.12 -5.02
N CYS A 18 -5.10 1.07 -5.57
CA CYS A 18 -4.80 0.98 -6.99
C CYS A 18 -6.07 1.03 -7.84
N VAL A 19 -7.05 0.16 -7.55
CA VAL A 19 -8.36 0.13 -8.20
C VAL A 19 -9.05 1.49 -8.17
N TYR A 20 -9.06 2.16 -7.01
CA TYR A 20 -9.65 3.49 -6.87
C TYR A 20 -8.97 4.55 -7.77
N LYS A 21 -7.63 4.55 -7.83
CA LYS A 21 -6.86 5.47 -8.66
C LYS A 21 -7.09 5.19 -10.15
N THR A 22 -7.05 3.92 -10.56
CA THR A 22 -7.24 3.52 -11.96
C THR A 22 -8.65 3.88 -12.44
N CYS A 23 -9.69 3.66 -11.62
CA CYS A 23 -11.05 4.08 -11.98
C CYS A 23 -11.16 5.59 -12.19
N ASN A 24 -10.59 6.40 -11.27
CA ASN A 24 -10.59 7.85 -11.44
C ASN A 24 -9.83 8.29 -12.70
N HIS A 25 -8.74 7.60 -13.04
CA HIS A 25 -8.03 7.83 -14.30
C HIS A 25 -8.91 7.55 -15.51
N CYS A 26 -9.60 6.40 -15.55
CA CYS A 26 -10.55 6.06 -16.63
C CYS A 26 -11.66 7.11 -16.76
N ILE A 27 -12.20 7.59 -15.63
CA ILE A 27 -13.23 8.64 -15.61
C ILE A 27 -12.70 9.95 -16.19
N ASP A 28 -11.47 10.34 -15.86
CA ASP A 28 -10.87 11.56 -16.37
C ASP A 28 -10.52 11.47 -17.86
N LEU A 29 -10.08 10.30 -18.33
CA LEU A 29 -9.93 10.03 -19.77
C LEU A 29 -11.27 10.07 -20.49
N HIS A 30 -12.34 9.52 -19.90
CA HIS A 30 -13.68 9.56 -20.51
C HIS A 30 -14.16 11.00 -20.70
N LYS A 31 -14.00 11.86 -19.68
CA LYS A 31 -14.35 13.29 -19.77
C LYS A 31 -13.57 14.01 -20.87
N LYS A 32 -12.34 13.58 -21.17
CA LYS A 32 -11.49 14.13 -22.23
C LYS A 32 -11.76 13.50 -23.61
N GLY A 33 -12.64 12.50 -23.69
CA GLY A 33 -12.87 11.72 -24.92
C GLY A 33 -11.69 10.83 -25.31
N GLN A 34 -10.82 10.48 -24.35
CA GLN A 34 -9.57 9.75 -24.57
C GLN A 34 -9.60 8.31 -23.99
N LEU A 35 -10.72 7.89 -23.41
CA LEU A 35 -10.83 6.55 -22.85
C LEU A 35 -10.87 5.50 -23.97
N SER A 36 -9.92 4.56 -23.93
CA SER A 36 -9.84 3.44 -24.86
C SER A 36 -10.11 2.10 -24.17
N PHE A 37 -10.29 1.06 -24.97
CA PHE A 37 -10.46 -0.31 -24.54
C PHE A 37 -9.21 -0.82 -23.82
N SER A 38 -8.02 -0.43 -24.28
CA SER A 38 -6.77 -0.77 -23.61
C SER A 38 -6.68 -0.14 -22.21
N GLU A 39 -7.04 1.13 -22.08
CA GLU A 39 -7.06 1.85 -20.80
C GLU A 39 -8.00 1.18 -19.79
N VAL A 40 -9.20 0.79 -20.22
CA VAL A 40 -10.13 0.05 -19.35
C VAL A 40 -9.68 -1.38 -19.07
N GLY A 41 -8.89 -1.99 -19.96
CA GLY A 41 -8.26 -3.28 -19.72
C GLY A 41 -7.33 -3.30 -18.49
N GLU A 42 -6.67 -2.19 -18.17
CA GLU A 42 -5.85 -2.06 -16.95
C GLU A 42 -6.73 -2.00 -15.69
N PHE A 43 -7.93 -1.41 -15.80
CA PHE A 43 -8.90 -1.34 -14.71
C PHE A 43 -9.60 -2.68 -14.46
N VAL A 44 -10.12 -3.30 -15.53
CA VAL A 44 -10.91 -4.54 -15.46
C VAL A 44 -10.69 -5.42 -16.69
N ASP A 45 -10.50 -6.72 -16.46
CA ASP A 45 -10.43 -7.73 -17.51
C ASP A 45 -10.91 -9.11 -17.03
N ASP A 46 -10.99 -10.02 -17.98
CA ASP A 46 -11.27 -11.45 -17.85
C ASP A 46 -10.03 -12.35 -17.98
N ARG A 47 -8.85 -11.74 -18.19
CA ARG A 47 -7.57 -12.43 -18.44
C ARG A 47 -6.67 -12.50 -17.20
N GLY A 48 -7.12 -11.90 -16.11
CA GLY A 48 -6.47 -11.91 -14.81
C GLY A 48 -5.34 -10.90 -14.63
N LYS A 49 -5.26 -9.87 -15.48
CA LYS A 49 -4.14 -8.91 -15.45
C LYS A 49 -4.51 -7.59 -14.76
N SER A 50 -5.77 -7.19 -14.84
CA SER A 50 -6.30 -5.93 -14.32
C SER A 50 -6.27 -5.81 -12.79
N CYS A 51 -6.21 -4.58 -12.28
CA CYS A 51 -6.22 -4.33 -10.84
C CYS A 51 -7.49 -4.84 -10.14
N LEU A 52 -8.66 -4.66 -10.77
CA LEU A 52 -9.94 -5.08 -10.17
C LEU A 52 -10.09 -6.60 -10.14
N TYR A 53 -9.56 -7.31 -11.14
CA TYR A 53 -9.51 -8.76 -11.09
C TYR A 53 -8.61 -9.25 -9.95
N ARG A 54 -7.40 -8.67 -9.82
CA ARG A 54 -6.49 -9.02 -8.70
C ARG A 54 -7.15 -8.80 -7.35
N LEU A 55 -7.78 -7.64 -7.15
CA LEU A 55 -8.51 -7.33 -5.91
C LEU A 55 -9.59 -8.37 -5.61
N LYS A 56 -10.38 -8.75 -6.62
CA LYS A 56 -11.42 -9.77 -6.49
C LYS A 56 -10.84 -11.12 -6.06
N GLN A 57 -9.73 -11.57 -6.67
CA GLN A 57 -9.09 -12.83 -6.27
C GLN A 57 -8.57 -12.78 -4.84
N MET A 58 -7.97 -11.66 -4.45
CA MET A 58 -7.50 -11.47 -3.07
C MET A 58 -8.65 -11.54 -2.06
N CYS A 59 -9.81 -10.95 -2.38
CA CYS A 59 -11.01 -11.07 -1.55
C CYS A 59 -11.51 -12.52 -1.45
N HIS A 60 -11.53 -13.26 -2.56
CA HIS A 60 -11.92 -14.67 -2.54
C HIS A 60 -10.99 -15.51 -1.66
N GLU A 61 -9.68 -15.31 -1.78
CA GLU A 61 -8.67 -16.01 -1.00
C GLU A 61 -8.74 -15.69 0.49
N LEU A 62 -8.94 -14.42 0.84
CA LEU A 62 -8.92 -13.97 2.23
C LEU A 62 -10.25 -14.22 2.95
N PHE A 63 -11.38 -14.02 2.26
CA PHE A 63 -12.68 -13.87 2.92
C PHE A 63 -13.70 -14.93 2.54
N ARG A 64 -13.84 -15.24 1.24
CA ARG A 64 -14.92 -16.11 0.75
C ARG A 64 -14.76 -17.56 1.19
N ASN A 65 -13.53 -18.04 1.18
CA ASN A 65 -13.21 -19.43 1.49
C ASN A 65 -12.87 -19.67 2.97
N THR A 66 -13.03 -18.64 3.81
CA THR A 66 -12.62 -18.66 5.23
C THR A 66 -13.83 -18.45 6.13
N VAL A 67 -14.11 -19.42 7.01
CA VAL A 67 -15.23 -19.33 7.96
C VAL A 67 -15.03 -18.17 8.95
N GLU A 68 -13.77 -17.93 9.35
CA GLU A 68 -13.34 -16.94 10.34
C GLU A 68 -13.41 -15.49 9.86
N ALA A 69 -13.65 -15.23 8.57
CA ALA A 69 -13.72 -13.87 8.06
C ALA A 69 -14.89 -13.09 8.69
N ALA A 70 -14.59 -11.88 9.16
CA ALA A 70 -15.53 -10.99 9.80
C ALA A 70 -16.64 -10.56 8.84
N TYR A 71 -17.77 -10.12 9.39
CA TYR A 71 -18.89 -9.61 8.58
C TYR A 71 -18.45 -8.51 7.59
N LYS A 72 -17.64 -7.55 8.06
CA LYS A 72 -17.15 -6.45 7.21
C LYS A 72 -16.24 -6.92 6.07
N GLU A 73 -15.48 -7.98 6.29
CA GLU A 73 -14.61 -8.59 5.27
C GLU A 73 -15.44 -9.31 4.19
N LYS A 74 -16.45 -10.08 4.60
CA LYS A 74 -17.39 -10.72 3.66
C LYS A 74 -18.21 -9.70 2.87
N PHE A 75 -18.63 -8.61 3.52
CA PHE A 75 -19.33 -7.53 2.85
C PHE A 75 -18.43 -6.82 1.83
N TYR A 76 -17.15 -6.62 2.16
CA TYR A 76 -16.15 -6.08 1.25
C TYR A 76 -15.99 -6.95 -0.01
N ASP A 77 -15.87 -8.27 0.14
CA ASP A 77 -15.82 -9.23 -0.98
C ASP A 77 -17.03 -9.10 -1.92
N ILE A 78 -18.23 -9.01 -1.34
CA ILE A 78 -19.47 -8.83 -2.11
C ILE A 78 -19.44 -7.52 -2.89
N ALA A 79 -19.05 -6.40 -2.25
CA ALA A 79 -18.97 -5.10 -2.89
C ALA A 79 -17.96 -5.09 -4.06
N VAL A 80 -16.78 -5.68 -3.88
CA VAL A 80 -15.79 -5.86 -4.95
C VAL A 80 -16.37 -6.68 -6.11
N GLY A 81 -17.12 -7.75 -5.81
CA GLY A 81 -17.81 -8.55 -6.81
C GLY A 81 -18.80 -7.75 -7.66
N TYR A 82 -19.64 -6.92 -7.03
CA TYR A 82 -20.57 -6.04 -7.75
C TYR A 82 -19.83 -5.03 -8.65
N ILE A 83 -18.80 -4.37 -8.12
CA ILE A 83 -17.99 -3.41 -8.87
C ILE A 83 -17.34 -4.08 -10.08
N PHE A 84 -16.81 -5.30 -9.91
CA PHE A 84 -16.24 -6.09 -11.00
C PHE A 84 -17.24 -6.34 -12.12
N HIS A 85 -18.47 -6.75 -11.79
CA HIS A 85 -19.49 -7.03 -12.79
C HIS A 85 -19.95 -5.77 -13.55
N GLU A 86 -20.14 -4.65 -12.86
CA GLU A 86 -20.48 -3.38 -13.53
C GLU A 86 -19.32 -2.89 -14.42
N ALA A 87 -18.08 -3.00 -13.95
CA ALA A 87 -16.90 -2.63 -14.73
C ALA A 87 -16.75 -3.50 -16.00
N MET A 88 -17.07 -4.80 -15.94
CA MET A 88 -17.07 -5.66 -17.12
C MET A 88 -18.09 -5.23 -18.18
N LYS A 89 -19.28 -4.76 -17.76
CA LYS A 89 -20.28 -4.20 -18.70
C LYS A 89 -19.78 -2.90 -19.35
N LEU A 90 -19.05 -2.07 -18.61
CA LEU A 90 -18.43 -0.86 -19.15
C LEU A 90 -17.39 -1.18 -20.22
N ARG A 91 -16.54 -2.18 -19.95
CA ARG A 91 -15.54 -2.65 -20.90
C ARG A 91 -16.17 -3.11 -22.22
N GLU A 92 -17.28 -3.84 -22.14
CA GLU A 92 -18.05 -4.26 -23.32
C GLU A 92 -18.61 -3.06 -24.10
N CYS A 93 -19.15 -2.05 -23.41
CA CYS A 93 -19.62 -0.83 -24.06
C CYS A 93 -18.49 -0.13 -24.83
N ILE A 94 -17.29 -0.04 -24.25
CA ILE A 94 -16.13 0.58 -24.91
C ILE A 94 -15.68 -0.24 -26.12
N TYR A 95 -15.67 -1.56 -26.02
CA TYR A 95 -15.36 -2.43 -27.14
C TYR A 95 -16.27 -2.15 -28.35
N GLN A 96 -17.58 -2.05 -28.11
CA GLN A 96 -18.56 -1.72 -29.15
C GLN A 96 -18.30 -0.33 -29.78
N LEU A 97 -17.90 0.64 -28.97
CA LEU A 97 -17.64 2.01 -29.43
C LEU A 97 -16.31 2.17 -30.15
N GLU A 98 -15.30 1.38 -29.81
CA GLU A 98 -13.95 1.49 -30.38
C GLU A 98 -13.78 0.63 -31.63
N TYR A 99 -14.30 -0.60 -31.63
CA TYR A 99 -14.09 -1.55 -32.73
C TYR A 99 -15.28 -1.63 -33.66
N TYR A 100 -16.49 -1.87 -33.14
CA TYR A 100 -17.64 -2.05 -34.02
C TYR A 100 -18.10 -0.75 -34.65
N LYS A 101 -18.08 0.38 -33.92
CA LYS A 101 -18.57 1.65 -34.44
C LYS A 101 -17.84 2.13 -35.70
N PRO A 102 -16.50 2.13 -35.77
CA PRO A 102 -15.78 2.52 -36.99
C PRO A 102 -16.00 1.55 -38.17
N GLU A 103 -16.06 0.24 -37.88
CA GLU A 103 -16.23 -0.79 -38.92
C GLU A 103 -17.55 -0.64 -39.66
N TYR A 104 -18.68 -0.49 -38.95
CA TYR A 104 -19.96 -0.33 -39.65
C TYR A 104 -20.09 1.03 -40.36
N HIS A 105 -19.50 2.12 -39.84
CA HIS A 105 -19.46 3.41 -40.56
C HIS A 105 -18.74 3.28 -41.89
N THR A 106 -17.67 2.47 -41.93
CA THR A 106 -16.93 2.18 -43.16
C THR A 106 -17.85 1.46 -44.16
N LEU A 107 -18.56 0.41 -43.72
CA LEU A 107 -19.52 -0.33 -44.55
C LEU A 107 -20.63 0.55 -45.13
N VAL A 108 -21.19 1.45 -44.30
CA VAL A 108 -22.23 2.40 -44.72
C VAL A 108 -21.72 3.37 -45.80
N THR A 109 -20.45 3.74 -45.73
CA THR A 109 -19.85 4.73 -46.66
C THR A 109 -19.34 4.09 -47.94
N SER A 110 -18.96 2.82 -47.92
CA SER A 110 -18.29 2.13 -49.04
C SER A 110 -19.21 1.30 -49.94
N SER A 111 -20.51 1.19 -49.64
CA SER A 111 -21.37 0.20 -50.30
C SER A 111 -22.79 0.71 -50.53
N GLU A 112 -23.40 0.32 -51.65
CA GLU A 112 -24.83 0.47 -51.86
C GLU A 112 -25.57 -0.56 -51.02
N LEU A 113 -26.26 -0.09 -49.99
CA LEU A 113 -26.98 -0.95 -49.05
C LEU A 113 -28.33 -1.37 -49.63
N THR A 114 -28.70 -2.63 -49.43
CA THR A 114 -30.07 -3.10 -49.63
C THR A 114 -31.01 -2.50 -48.57
N PRO A 115 -32.34 -2.51 -48.78
CA PRO A 115 -33.30 -2.09 -47.75
C PRO A 115 -33.18 -2.84 -46.42
N GLY A 116 -32.85 -4.14 -46.46
CA GLY A 116 -32.66 -4.96 -45.27
C GLY A 116 -31.42 -4.56 -44.47
N GLU A 117 -30.30 -4.30 -45.15
CA GLU A 117 -29.06 -3.83 -44.52
C GLU A 117 -29.23 -2.44 -43.92
N ARG A 118 -29.95 -1.53 -44.60
CA ARG A 118 -30.30 -0.21 -44.04
C ARG A 118 -31.07 -0.33 -42.71
N LYS A 119 -32.00 -1.27 -42.61
CA LYS A 119 -32.74 -1.52 -41.36
C LYS A 119 -31.80 -2.03 -40.26
N LEU A 120 -30.90 -2.95 -40.58
CA LEU A 120 -29.93 -3.48 -39.63
C LEU A 120 -28.96 -2.40 -39.12
N ILE A 121 -28.48 -1.53 -40.00
CA ILE A 121 -27.63 -0.40 -39.63
C ILE A 121 -28.33 0.55 -38.67
N HIS A 122 -29.62 0.82 -38.89
CA HIS A 122 -30.40 1.63 -37.96
C HIS A 122 -30.46 1.01 -36.55
N GLU A 123 -30.61 -0.32 -36.46
CA GLU A 123 -30.54 -1.01 -35.16
C GLU A 123 -29.15 -0.91 -34.52
N PHE A 124 -28.07 -0.95 -35.30
CA PHE A 124 -26.71 -0.72 -34.79
C PHE A 124 -26.53 0.70 -34.24
N ASP A 125 -27.04 1.73 -34.93
CA ASP A 125 -26.99 3.11 -34.44
C ASP A 125 -27.70 3.23 -33.08
N ILE A 126 -28.86 2.59 -32.92
CA ILE A 126 -29.60 2.53 -31.65
C ILE A 126 -28.75 1.86 -30.57
N LEU A 127 -28.10 0.73 -30.88
CA LEU A 127 -27.25 0.01 -29.92
C LEU A 127 -26.02 0.82 -29.50
N ILE A 128 -25.39 1.52 -30.44
CA ILE A 128 -24.22 2.37 -30.18
C ILE A 128 -24.60 3.58 -29.32
N SER A 129 -25.73 4.23 -29.62
CA SER A 129 -26.25 5.31 -28.78
C SER A 129 -26.54 4.81 -27.35
N LYS A 130 -27.12 3.62 -27.21
CA LYS A 130 -27.32 2.97 -25.91
C LYS A 130 -25.99 2.66 -25.21
N ALA A 131 -24.99 2.17 -25.93
CA ALA A 131 -23.66 1.88 -25.37
C ALA A 131 -22.96 3.14 -24.85
N GLN A 132 -23.04 4.26 -25.57
CA GLN A 132 -22.53 5.56 -25.11
C GLN A 132 -23.20 6.02 -23.81
N LYS A 133 -24.54 5.92 -23.74
CA LYS A 133 -25.29 6.29 -22.55
C LYS A 133 -24.96 5.39 -21.35
N ARG A 134 -24.93 4.07 -21.56
CA ARG A 134 -24.57 3.08 -20.53
C ARG A 134 -23.15 3.26 -20.02
N LEU A 135 -22.20 3.60 -20.89
CA LEU A 135 -20.83 3.90 -20.48
C LEU A 135 -20.79 5.08 -19.51
N ALA A 136 -21.46 6.18 -19.83
CA ALA A 136 -21.50 7.37 -18.98
C ALA A 136 -22.23 7.12 -17.64
N GLU A 137 -23.32 6.35 -17.65
CA GLU A 137 -24.07 5.97 -16.45
C GLU A 137 -23.28 5.01 -15.57
N GLY A 138 -22.76 3.91 -16.14
CA GLY A 138 -22.02 2.91 -15.37
C GLY A 138 -20.70 3.45 -14.81
N LEU A 139 -20.02 4.40 -15.47
CA LEU A 139 -18.85 5.05 -14.88
C LEU A 139 -19.21 5.86 -13.63
N LYS A 140 -20.40 6.48 -13.59
CA LYS A 140 -20.90 7.17 -12.39
C LYS A 140 -21.23 6.16 -11.29
N GLU A 141 -21.91 5.07 -11.63
CA GLU A 141 -22.28 4.02 -10.67
C GLU A 141 -21.05 3.35 -10.05
N VAL A 142 -20.08 2.93 -10.88
CA VAL A 142 -18.80 2.36 -10.42
C VAL A 142 -18.06 3.35 -9.53
N LYS A 143 -18.06 4.65 -9.86
CA LYS A 143 -17.46 5.68 -9.01
C LYS A 143 -18.12 5.76 -7.63
N VAL A 144 -19.45 5.75 -7.59
CA VAL A 144 -20.21 5.78 -6.32
C VAL A 144 -19.87 4.56 -5.48
N LEU A 145 -19.93 3.36 -6.07
CA LEU A 145 -19.61 2.12 -5.38
C LEU A 145 -18.16 2.09 -4.88
N LEU A 146 -17.20 2.61 -5.66
CA LEU A 146 -15.80 2.67 -5.23
C LEU A 146 -15.56 3.68 -4.11
N ASN A 147 -16.27 4.81 -4.08
CA ASN A 147 -16.19 5.73 -2.94
C ASN A 147 -16.68 5.05 -1.65
N GLU A 148 -17.80 4.32 -1.72
CA GLU A 148 -18.31 3.52 -0.59
C GLU A 148 -17.36 2.39 -0.20
N LEU A 149 -16.76 1.71 -1.19
CA LEU A 149 -15.74 0.69 -0.96
C LEU A 149 -14.54 1.27 -0.19
N MET A 150 -14.06 2.47 -0.56
CA MET A 150 -12.97 3.12 0.18
C MET A 150 -13.37 3.49 1.60
N ALA A 151 -14.63 3.85 1.87
CA ALA A 151 -15.10 4.01 3.25
C ALA A 151 -14.97 2.69 4.03
N HIS A 152 -15.24 1.55 3.39
CA HIS A 152 -15.09 0.22 4.00
C HIS A 152 -13.62 -0.20 4.16
N VAL A 153 -12.70 0.28 3.31
CA VAL A 153 -11.26 0.08 3.51
C VAL A 153 -10.81 0.65 4.86
N LYS A 154 -11.36 1.80 5.30
CA LYS A 154 -11.06 2.31 6.66
C LYS A 154 -11.45 1.31 7.75
N ASP A 155 -12.58 0.64 7.59
CA ASP A 155 -13.03 -0.36 8.55
C ASP A 155 -12.14 -1.61 8.54
N LEU A 156 -11.69 -2.06 7.37
CA LEU A 156 -10.70 -3.14 7.28
C LEU A 156 -9.40 -2.77 7.98
N ILE A 157 -8.91 -1.54 7.77
CA ILE A 157 -7.72 -1.04 8.46
C ILE A 157 -7.88 -1.11 9.99
N LYS A 158 -9.06 -0.78 10.53
CA LYS A 158 -9.34 -0.90 11.98
C LYS A 158 -9.33 -2.35 12.46
N ILE A 159 -9.85 -3.28 11.66
CA ILE A 159 -9.78 -4.72 11.95
C ILE A 159 -8.32 -5.16 11.97
N TYR A 160 -7.51 -4.66 11.04
CA TYR A 160 -6.10 -5.00 10.90
C TYR A 160 -5.16 -4.16 11.78
N ARG A 161 -5.66 -3.45 12.79
CA ARG A 161 -4.86 -2.54 13.63
C ARG A 161 -3.63 -3.20 14.29
N ASN A 162 -3.68 -4.51 14.52
CA ASN A 162 -2.60 -5.29 15.12
C ASN A 162 -1.57 -5.81 14.09
N ASN A 163 -1.81 -5.63 12.80
CA ASN A 163 -0.88 -6.01 11.74
C ASN A 163 0.38 -5.12 11.80
N TYR A 164 1.54 -5.73 12.04
CA TYR A 164 2.79 -4.99 12.25
C TYR A 164 3.29 -4.20 11.03
N LEU A 165 2.83 -4.55 9.82
CA LEU A 165 3.16 -3.84 8.57
C LEU A 165 2.25 -2.62 8.33
N LEU A 166 1.09 -2.57 8.97
CA LEU A 166 0.09 -1.53 8.75
C LEU A 166 0.61 -0.11 9.05
N PRO A 167 1.31 0.15 10.18
CA PRO A 167 1.85 1.49 10.46
C PRO A 167 2.83 1.96 9.38
N ARG A 168 3.72 1.06 8.94
CA ARG A 168 4.67 1.34 7.85
C ARG A 168 3.94 1.65 6.56
N PHE A 169 2.97 0.82 6.18
CA PHE A 169 2.18 1.00 4.97
C PHE A 169 1.40 2.33 4.95
N ILE A 170 0.73 2.69 6.06
CA ILE A 170 -0.01 3.94 6.19
C ILE A 170 0.93 5.15 6.06
N LEU A 171 2.11 5.09 6.70
CA LEU A 171 3.10 6.16 6.65
C LEU A 171 3.66 6.36 5.22
N GLU A 172 4.02 5.26 4.53
CA GLU A 172 4.53 5.30 3.15
C GLU A 172 3.47 5.81 2.15
N ASN A 173 2.18 5.54 2.42
CA ASN A 173 1.07 5.89 1.53
C ASN A 173 0.28 7.13 1.97
N GLU A 174 0.82 7.97 2.86
CA GLU A 174 0.15 9.16 3.41
C GLU A 174 -0.53 10.01 2.33
N ARG A 175 0.17 10.28 1.21
CA ARG A 175 -0.39 11.06 0.10
C ARG A 175 -1.61 10.41 -0.54
N SER A 176 -1.60 9.09 -0.70
CA SER A 176 -2.75 8.34 -1.24
C SER A 176 -3.93 8.44 -0.28
N PHE A 177 -3.71 8.23 1.02
CA PHE A 177 -4.73 8.34 2.05
C PHE A 177 -5.35 9.74 2.11
N ILE A 178 -4.51 10.79 2.07
CA ILE A 178 -4.98 12.18 2.05
C ILE A 178 -5.75 12.51 0.77
N SER A 179 -5.32 11.99 -0.39
CA SER A 179 -6.03 12.18 -1.66
C SER A 179 -7.43 11.57 -1.63
N ILE A 180 -7.59 10.40 -1.01
CA ILE A 180 -8.86 9.66 -0.97
C ILE A 180 -9.79 10.21 0.12
N TYR A 181 -9.27 10.46 1.32
CA TYR A 181 -10.10 10.79 2.49
C TYR A 181 -10.06 12.27 2.90
N GLY A 182 -9.23 13.07 2.23
CA GLY A 182 -8.88 14.42 2.66
C GLY A 182 -7.99 14.42 3.90
N LYS A 183 -7.42 15.59 4.22
CA LYS A 183 -6.55 15.77 5.40
C LYS A 183 -7.27 15.43 6.70
N LYS A 184 -8.52 15.90 6.85
CA LYS A 184 -9.34 15.62 8.03
C LYS A 184 -9.64 14.12 8.15
N GLY A 185 -10.13 13.49 7.09
CA GLY A 185 -10.47 12.07 7.12
C GLY A 185 -9.27 11.14 7.29
N TYR A 186 -8.06 11.56 6.91
CA TYR A 186 -6.81 10.87 7.25
C TYR A 186 -6.47 11.04 8.73
N GLN A 187 -6.57 12.26 9.28
CA GLN A 187 -6.33 12.49 10.70
C GLN A 187 -7.30 11.72 11.60
N ASP A 188 -8.59 11.70 11.23
CA ASP A 188 -9.63 10.94 11.94
C ASP A 188 -9.28 9.44 11.94
N LEU A 189 -8.84 8.90 10.80
CA LEU A 189 -8.37 7.51 10.70
C LEU A 189 -7.19 7.23 11.64
N LEU A 190 -6.20 8.13 11.69
CA LEU A 190 -5.06 7.97 12.58
C LEU A 190 -5.48 7.97 14.05
N ASN A 191 -6.34 8.91 14.45
CA ASN A 191 -6.79 9.04 15.83
C ASN A 191 -7.65 7.83 16.28
N GLU A 192 -8.34 7.17 15.35
CA GLU A 192 -9.11 5.96 15.65
C GLU A 192 -8.26 4.70 15.82
N ILE A 193 -7.11 4.62 15.16
CA ILE A 193 -6.23 3.44 15.19
C ILE A 193 -5.09 3.61 16.20
N TYR A 194 -4.66 4.85 16.41
CA TYR A 194 -3.49 5.20 17.18
C TYR A 194 -3.84 6.33 18.16
N GLU A 195 -3.72 6.06 19.45
CA GLU A 195 -4.15 6.94 20.55
C GLU A 195 -3.55 8.36 20.48
N GLU A 196 -2.28 8.49 20.08
CA GLU A 196 -1.60 9.79 19.89
C GLU A 196 -1.42 10.14 18.40
N GLY A 197 -2.23 9.53 17.54
CA GLY A 197 -2.26 9.76 16.10
C GLY A 197 -0.90 9.58 15.43
N ARG A 198 -0.31 10.67 14.95
CA ARG A 198 0.89 10.65 14.10
C ARG A 198 2.15 10.20 14.85
N ALA A 199 2.28 10.52 16.14
CA ALA A 199 3.46 10.14 16.93
C ALA A 199 3.54 8.61 17.07
N THR A 200 2.44 8.00 17.51
CA THR A 200 2.31 6.53 17.61
C THR A 200 2.46 5.84 16.24
N LEU A 201 1.89 6.41 15.16
CA LEU A 201 2.10 5.90 13.80
C LEU A 201 3.59 5.84 13.46
N MET A 202 4.32 6.94 13.66
CA MET A 202 5.76 7.00 13.37
C MET A 202 6.55 6.01 14.23
N PHE A 203 6.23 5.91 15.52
CA PHE A 203 6.88 4.96 16.42
C PHE A 203 6.69 3.52 15.96
N LYS A 204 5.43 3.10 15.72
CA LYS A 204 5.14 1.73 15.28
C LYS A 204 5.70 1.43 13.89
N ALA A 205 5.72 2.41 12.98
CA ALA A 205 6.38 2.27 11.68
C ALA A 205 7.90 2.09 11.85
N ALA A 206 8.53 2.87 12.74
CA ALA A 206 9.97 2.75 13.03
C ALA A 206 10.34 1.37 13.58
N VAL A 207 9.51 0.80 14.46
CA VAL A 207 9.63 -0.58 14.95
C VAL A 207 9.50 -1.58 13.80
N SER A 208 8.49 -1.43 12.93
CA SER A 208 8.31 -2.29 11.75
C SER A 208 9.52 -2.28 10.81
N TYR A 209 10.13 -1.11 10.57
CA TYR A 209 11.40 -1.01 9.83
C TYR A 209 12.58 -1.64 10.59
N LEU A 210 12.63 -1.48 11.91
CA LEU A 210 13.68 -2.02 12.75
C LEU A 210 13.70 -3.55 12.71
N ASP A 211 12.52 -4.17 12.85
CA ASP A 211 12.34 -5.62 12.79
C ASP A 211 12.67 -6.19 11.40
N SER A 212 12.71 -5.33 10.37
CA SER A 212 13.16 -5.65 9.00
C SER A 212 14.59 -5.17 8.71
N GLU A 213 15.36 -4.83 9.75
CA GLU A 213 16.78 -4.41 9.67
C GLU A 213 17.04 -3.13 8.84
N TYR A 214 16.02 -2.31 8.56
CA TYR A 214 16.17 -1.01 7.91
C TYR A 214 16.59 0.07 8.92
N PHE A 215 17.76 -0.12 9.54
CA PHE A 215 18.25 0.70 10.66
C PHE A 215 18.30 2.19 10.36
N GLN A 216 18.73 2.59 9.16
CA GLN A 216 18.83 4.01 8.75
C GLN A 216 17.46 4.70 8.71
N ILE A 217 16.42 4.02 8.21
CA ILE A 217 15.07 4.58 8.14
C ILE A 217 14.47 4.61 9.56
N SER A 218 14.61 3.49 10.27
CA SER A 218 14.12 3.33 11.64
C SER A 218 14.67 4.41 12.58
N ARG A 219 15.99 4.64 12.62
CA ARG A 219 16.59 5.71 13.43
C ARG A 219 16.05 7.10 13.07
N GLY A 220 15.78 7.35 11.79
CA GLY A 220 15.25 8.63 11.33
C GLY A 220 13.85 8.89 11.84
N LEU A 221 13.03 7.84 11.94
CA LEU A 221 11.68 7.91 12.49
C LEU A 221 11.68 8.01 14.02
N PHE A 222 12.46 7.19 14.73
CA PHE A 222 12.58 7.32 16.19
C PHE A 222 13.09 8.70 16.60
N HIS A 223 14.07 9.26 15.88
CA HIS A 223 14.52 10.63 16.13
C HIS A 223 13.39 11.65 15.99
N LYS A 224 12.48 11.49 15.02
CA LYS A 224 11.31 12.37 14.90
C LYS A 224 10.35 12.20 16.08
N VAL A 225 10.13 10.98 16.54
CA VAL A 225 9.30 10.71 17.73
C VAL A 225 9.89 11.36 18.97
N VAL A 226 11.19 11.20 19.22
CA VAL A 226 11.91 11.83 20.34
C VAL A 226 11.84 13.37 20.30
N ASN A 227 11.80 13.96 19.10
CA ASN A 227 11.64 15.41 18.96
C ASN A 227 10.21 15.89 19.27
N LEU A 228 9.20 15.03 19.10
CA LEU A 228 7.81 15.32 19.46
C LEU A 228 7.56 15.09 20.95
N ASP A 229 8.17 14.06 21.51
CA ASP A 229 8.09 13.69 22.93
C ASP A 229 9.50 13.28 23.42
N ARG A 230 10.14 14.19 24.17
CA ARG A 230 11.50 14.01 24.68
C ARG A 230 11.59 13.00 25.82
N ASP A 231 10.46 12.75 26.50
CA ASP A 231 10.38 11.85 27.64
C ASP A 231 10.02 10.42 27.21
N ASN A 232 9.86 10.19 25.91
CA ASN A 232 9.63 8.87 25.34
C ASN A 232 10.87 7.97 25.43
N VAL A 233 11.04 7.32 26.58
CA VAL A 233 12.16 6.42 26.88
C VAL A 233 12.29 5.31 25.81
N PRO A 234 11.21 4.59 25.39
CA PRO A 234 11.32 3.59 24.34
C PRO A 234 11.83 4.15 23.00
N ALA A 235 11.34 5.30 22.55
CA ALA A 235 11.76 5.89 21.28
C ALA A 235 13.23 6.31 21.33
N LYS A 236 13.70 6.87 22.44
CA LYS A 236 15.10 7.24 22.63
C LYS A 236 16.01 6.02 22.66
N PHE A 237 15.62 4.98 23.40
CA PHE A 237 16.37 3.72 23.43
C PHE A 237 16.49 3.11 22.02
N LEU A 238 15.37 2.99 21.31
CA LEU A 238 15.36 2.39 19.97
C LEU A 238 16.05 3.26 18.92
N PHE A 239 16.07 4.59 19.09
CA PHE A 239 16.90 5.49 18.28
C PHE A 239 18.39 5.16 18.43
N LEU A 240 18.87 4.98 19.66
CA LEU A 240 20.27 4.64 19.94
C LEU A 240 20.60 3.22 19.45
N TYR A 241 19.70 2.25 19.69
CA TYR A 241 19.82 0.89 19.18
C TYR A 241 19.96 0.87 17.65
N ALA A 242 19.04 1.52 16.91
CA ALA A 242 19.11 1.59 15.46
C ALA A 242 20.34 2.37 14.96
N SER A 243 20.80 3.37 15.73
CA SER A 243 22.03 4.11 15.43
C SER A 243 23.28 3.25 15.59
N CYS A 244 23.33 2.42 16.62
CA CYS A 244 24.39 1.44 16.85
C CYS A 244 24.53 0.50 15.66
N TYR A 245 23.48 -0.25 15.31
CA TYR A 245 23.50 -1.18 14.18
C TYR A 245 23.84 -0.51 12.84
N ASN A 246 23.28 0.67 12.57
CA ASN A 246 23.61 1.42 11.36
C ASN A 246 25.09 1.84 11.30
N CYS A 247 25.71 2.16 12.44
CA CYS A 247 27.14 2.46 12.52
C CYS A 247 27.99 1.20 12.36
N TYR A 248 27.61 0.10 13.01
CA TYR A 248 28.28 -1.20 12.89
C TYR A 248 28.40 -1.65 11.44
N PHE A 249 27.27 -1.71 10.70
CA PHE A 249 27.27 -2.14 9.30
C PHE A 249 27.97 -1.17 8.34
N ARG A 250 28.37 0.01 8.81
CA ARG A 250 29.18 0.99 8.07
C ARG A 250 30.65 1.01 8.53
N ASN A 251 31.08 0.01 9.29
CA ASN A 251 32.42 -0.10 9.88
C ASN A 251 32.81 1.09 10.77
N ARG A 252 31.83 1.79 11.36
CA ARG A 252 32.06 2.89 12.30
C ARG A 252 31.99 2.38 13.74
N PHE A 253 32.90 1.49 14.08
CA PHE A 253 32.85 0.72 15.33
C PHE A 253 32.91 1.59 16.59
N SER A 254 33.74 2.64 16.63
CA SER A 254 33.81 3.55 17.78
C SER A 254 32.47 4.25 18.04
N MET A 255 31.79 4.72 16.99
CA MET A 255 30.45 5.33 17.12
C MET A 255 29.40 4.28 17.50
N SER A 256 29.51 3.07 16.94
CA SER A 256 28.63 1.96 17.31
C SER A 256 28.70 1.66 18.80
N LYS A 257 29.92 1.61 19.36
CA LYS A 257 30.17 1.40 20.79
C LYS A 257 29.54 2.49 21.64
N ILE A 258 29.78 3.77 21.31
CA ILE A 258 29.20 4.91 22.05
C ILE A 258 27.66 4.79 22.12
N PHE A 259 27.00 4.54 20.99
CA PHE A 259 25.53 4.40 20.98
C PHE A 259 25.04 3.18 21.79
N ALA A 260 25.79 2.07 21.76
CA ALA A 260 25.44 0.87 22.53
C ALA A 260 25.54 1.13 24.05
N GLU A 261 26.63 1.73 24.49
CA GLU A 261 26.85 2.07 25.91
C GLU A 261 25.81 3.07 26.41
N GLU A 262 25.50 4.11 25.61
CA GLU A 262 24.48 5.10 25.94
C GLU A 262 23.09 4.45 26.08
N ALA A 263 22.71 3.56 25.17
CA ALA A 263 21.43 2.86 25.22
C ALA A 263 21.34 1.91 26.41
N LEU A 264 22.39 1.14 26.70
CA LEU A 264 22.42 0.19 27.82
C LEU A 264 22.44 0.87 29.20
N ALA A 265 22.87 2.14 29.26
CA ALA A 265 22.82 2.95 30.48
C ALA A 265 21.43 3.56 30.75
N MET A 266 20.48 3.46 29.82
CA MET A 266 19.14 4.01 29.99
C MET A 266 18.30 3.19 30.99
N PRO A 267 17.42 3.84 31.79
CA PRO A 267 16.49 3.15 32.66
C PRO A 267 15.36 2.51 31.84
N ILE A 268 15.58 1.29 31.38
CA ILE A 268 14.61 0.50 30.60
C ILE A 268 13.75 -0.43 31.47
N ASP A 269 13.97 -0.42 32.79
CA ASP A 269 13.18 -1.20 33.74
C ASP A 269 11.73 -0.70 33.75
N GLY A 270 10.78 -1.59 33.45
CA GLY A 270 9.37 -1.26 33.26
C GLY A 270 8.92 -1.14 31.80
N HIS A 271 9.83 -1.26 30.83
CA HIS A 271 9.52 -1.27 29.39
C HIS A 271 9.79 -2.65 28.76
N GLU A 272 8.89 -3.61 28.99
CA GLU A 272 9.02 -5.00 28.50
C GLU A 272 9.21 -5.06 26.98
N GLU A 273 8.59 -4.15 26.23
CA GLU A 273 8.62 -4.09 24.78
C GLU A 273 10.02 -3.85 24.19
N ILE A 274 10.92 -3.21 24.94
CA ILE A 274 12.29 -2.92 24.51
C ILE A 274 13.35 -3.85 25.10
N GLN A 275 13.01 -4.68 26.09
CA GLN A 275 13.97 -5.56 26.77
C GLN A 275 14.67 -6.55 25.81
N LYS A 276 13.92 -7.13 24.87
CA LYS A 276 14.46 -8.03 23.84
C LYS A 276 15.59 -7.39 23.01
N TYR A 277 15.53 -6.08 22.78
CA TYR A 277 16.55 -5.37 22.02
C TYR A 277 17.80 -5.08 22.87
N ALA A 278 17.67 -4.94 24.18
CA ALA A 278 18.82 -4.76 25.08
C ALA A 278 19.75 -5.98 25.08
N GLU A 279 19.19 -7.20 25.07
CA GLU A 279 19.97 -8.44 24.96
C GLU A 279 20.74 -8.52 23.65
N SER A 280 20.04 -8.26 22.53
CA SER A 280 20.64 -8.15 21.19
C SER A 280 21.75 -7.11 21.13
N LEU A 281 21.59 -5.98 21.82
CA LEU A 281 22.59 -4.91 21.86
C LEU A 281 23.85 -5.29 22.66
N ARG A 282 23.70 -6.04 23.77
CA ARG A 282 24.85 -6.57 24.53
C ARG A 282 25.68 -7.53 23.68
N ALA A 283 25.02 -8.39 22.89
CA ALA A 283 25.70 -9.27 21.96
C ALA A 283 26.48 -8.47 20.90
N LEU A 284 25.85 -7.48 20.27
CA LEU A 284 26.51 -6.61 19.30
C LEU A 284 27.71 -5.86 19.89
N LEU A 285 27.61 -5.37 21.13
CA LEU A 285 28.71 -4.66 21.79
C LEU A 285 29.95 -5.57 21.93
N SER A 286 29.76 -6.84 22.29
CA SER A 286 30.86 -7.82 22.33
C SER A 286 31.55 -7.97 20.96
N ASP A 287 30.78 -7.97 19.87
CA ASP A 287 31.33 -8.12 18.52
C ASP A 287 32.02 -6.84 18.04
N VAL A 288 31.45 -5.66 18.33
CA VAL A 288 32.09 -4.36 18.09
C VAL A 288 33.47 -4.30 18.75
N GLU A 289 33.59 -4.74 20.02
CA GLU A 289 34.87 -4.74 20.73
C GLU A 289 35.90 -5.69 20.13
N LYS A 290 35.47 -6.85 19.62
CA LYS A 290 36.36 -7.78 18.90
C LYS A 290 36.86 -7.16 17.61
N GLU A 291 35.99 -6.53 16.82
CA GLU A 291 36.36 -5.91 15.54
C GLU A 291 37.27 -4.69 15.73
N MET A 292 37.06 -3.90 16.79
CA MET A 292 37.98 -2.80 17.14
C MET A 292 39.38 -3.31 17.49
N LYS A 293 39.50 -4.41 18.25
CA LYS A 293 40.81 -5.02 18.58
C LYS A 293 41.52 -5.53 17.32
N LYS A 294 40.80 -6.21 16.42
CA LYS A 294 41.36 -6.68 15.14
C LYS A 294 41.82 -5.53 14.24
N THR A 295 41.07 -4.44 14.21
CA THR A 295 41.40 -3.27 13.38
C THR A 295 42.65 -2.57 13.92
N GLY A 296 42.76 -2.39 15.23
CA GLY A 296 43.98 -1.85 15.87
C GLY A 296 45.22 -2.70 15.61
N GLN A 297 45.11 -4.03 15.73
CA GLN A 297 46.22 -4.96 15.43
C GLN A 297 46.70 -4.87 13.96
N ARG A 298 45.76 -4.73 13.00
CA ARG A 298 46.10 -4.57 11.57
C ARG A 298 46.77 -3.22 11.26
N GLU A 299 46.44 -2.17 11.99
CA GLU A 299 47.08 -0.86 11.85
C GLU A 299 48.50 -0.86 12.44
N GLU A 300 48.71 -1.54 13.56
CA GLU A 300 50.04 -1.76 14.17
C GLU A 300 50.96 -2.60 13.27
N GLU A 301 50.46 -3.70 12.70
CA GLU A 301 51.21 -4.55 11.76
C GLU A 301 51.60 -3.80 10.46
N LYS A 302 50.71 -2.94 9.95
CA LYS A 302 51.04 -2.07 8.80
C LYS A 302 52.06 -0.99 9.18
N GLY A 303 51.95 -0.37 10.35
CA GLY A 303 52.92 0.61 10.83
C GLY A 303 54.33 0.03 11.02
N SER A 304 54.41 -1.23 11.44
CA SER A 304 55.70 -1.93 11.64
C SER A 304 56.33 -2.48 10.35
N ALA A 305 55.59 -2.52 9.23
CA ALA A 305 56.12 -2.94 7.91
C ALA A 305 56.70 -1.78 7.09
N TYR A 306 56.58 -0.54 7.57
CA TYR A 306 57.14 0.67 6.95
C TYR A 306 58.29 1.29 7.78
N LEU A 307 58.79 0.58 8.80
CA LEU A 307 60.01 0.87 9.54
C LEU A 307 61.08 -0.17 9.19
#